data_AF-A0A532ESR5-F1
#
_entry.id   AF-A0A532ESR5-F1
#
_cell.length_a   1.000
_cell.length_b   1.000
_cell.length_c   1.000
_cell.angle_alpha   90.00
_cell.angle_beta   90.00
_cell.angle_gamma   90.00
#
_symmetry.space_group_name_H-M   'P 1'
#
loop_
_entity.id
_entity.type
_entity.pdbx_description
1 polymer ?
#
loop_
_entity_poly.entity_id
_entity_poly.type
_entity_poly.pdbx_seq_one_letter_code
_entity_poly.pdbx_strand_id
1 'polypeptide(L)'
;MATPDEQAVQRAISSIAQSDPLIKLLQQVRLGRMKPTDVGLRAVTESWLGTYEKALATDGLTQPGLRRLNPAPRLAVLIDAGVLTDDHQGVASLKASFNRLLSHAGSE
;
A
#
# COMPACT_ATOMS: atom_id res chain seq x y z
N MET A 1 -13.12 16.84 -17.80
CA MET A 1 -12.51 17.27 -16.52
C MET A 1 -12.68 16.10 -15.56
N ALA A 2 -11.61 15.60 -14.95
CA ALA A 2 -11.72 14.54 -13.94
C ALA A 2 -12.52 15.07 -12.75
N THR A 3 -13.40 14.25 -12.19
CA THR A 3 -14.14 14.63 -10.98
C THR A 3 -13.16 14.82 -9.80
N PRO A 4 -13.52 15.63 -8.79
CA PRO A 4 -12.65 15.83 -7.61
C PRO A 4 -12.27 14.51 -6.91
N ASP A 5 -13.17 13.53 -6.92
CA ASP A 5 -12.89 12.16 -6.45
C ASP A 5 -11.82 11.45 -7.29
N GLU A 6 -11.90 11.50 -8.63
CA GLU A 6 -10.85 10.95 -9.49
C GLU A 6 -9.50 11.61 -9.25
N GLN A 7 -9.46 12.91 -8.98
CA GLN A 7 -8.23 13.63 -8.63
C GLN A 7 -7.68 13.21 -7.26
N ALA A 8 -8.54 12.91 -6.29
CA ALA A 8 -8.13 12.37 -4.99
C ALA A 8 -7.52 10.97 -5.17
N VAL A 9 -8.18 10.09 -5.91
CA VAL A 9 -7.69 8.74 -6.24
C VAL A 9 -6.35 8.80 -6.98
N GLN A 10 -6.23 9.66 -7.99
CA GLN A 10 -4.99 9.78 -8.78
C GLN A 10 -3.82 10.30 -7.93
N ARG A 11 -4.07 11.24 -7.01
CA ARG A 11 -3.07 11.72 -6.05
C ARG A 11 -2.63 10.61 -5.10
N ALA A 12 -3.58 9.85 -4.56
CA ALA A 12 -3.30 8.70 -3.68
C ALA A 12 -2.46 7.64 -4.41
N ILE A 13 -2.84 7.26 -5.64
CA ILE A 13 -2.08 6.32 -6.48
C ILE A 13 -0.65 6.81 -6.69
N SER A 14 -0.49 8.09 -7.05
CA SER A 14 0.82 8.68 -7.33
C SER A 14 1.72 8.68 -6.08
N SER A 15 1.17 9.04 -4.92
CA SER A 15 1.88 9.02 -3.64
C SER A 15 2.35 7.62 -3.25
N ILE A 16 1.46 6.62 -3.37
CA ILE A 16 1.79 5.21 -3.09
C ILE A 16 2.88 4.70 -4.05
N ALA A 17 2.76 5.00 -5.34
CA ALA A 17 3.68 4.53 -6.37
C ALA A 17 5.09 5.11 -6.22
N GLN A 18 5.22 6.35 -5.75
CA GLN A 18 6.52 6.99 -5.52
C GLN A 18 7.35 6.29 -4.44
N SER A 19 6.70 5.75 -3.42
CA SER A 19 7.34 5.02 -2.33
C SER A 19 7.32 3.49 -2.52
N ASP A 20 6.88 2.98 -3.67
CA ASP A 20 6.59 1.55 -3.84
C ASP A 20 7.87 0.68 -3.86
N PRO A 21 8.04 -0.24 -2.88
CA PRO A 21 9.23 -1.08 -2.78
C PRO A 21 9.31 -2.14 -3.89
N LEU A 22 8.19 -2.46 -4.58
CA LEU A 22 8.11 -3.51 -5.58
C LEU A 22 8.91 -3.18 -6.84
N ILE A 23 9.00 -1.89 -7.20
CA ILE A 23 9.58 -1.47 -8.49
C ILE A 23 11.11 -1.60 -8.49
N LYS A 24 11.79 -1.29 -7.38
CA LYS A 24 13.26 -1.23 -7.35
C LYS A 24 13.90 -2.28 -6.44
N LEU A 25 13.41 -2.40 -5.22
CA LEU A 25 14.10 -3.18 -4.20
C LEU A 25 13.71 -4.66 -4.26
N LEU A 26 12.44 -4.94 -4.49
CA LEU A 26 11.97 -6.31 -4.68
C LEU A 26 12.67 -7.00 -5.86
N GLN A 27 12.95 -6.27 -6.94
CA GLN A 27 13.73 -6.83 -8.05
C GLN A 27 15.13 -7.26 -7.60
N GLN A 28 15.80 -6.50 -6.73
CA GLN A 28 17.10 -6.90 -6.19
C GLN A 28 17.00 -8.14 -5.29
N VAL A 29 15.92 -8.26 -4.51
CA VAL A 29 15.63 -9.45 -3.70
C VAL A 29 15.47 -10.69 -4.58
N ARG A 30 14.65 -10.58 -5.64
CA ARG A 30 14.41 -11.67 -6.58
C ARG A 30 15.65 -12.10 -7.36
N LEU A 31 16.58 -11.16 -7.61
CA LEU A 31 17.87 -11.43 -8.24
C LEU A 31 18.93 -11.96 -7.26
N GLY A 32 18.61 -12.11 -5.96
CA GLY A 32 19.54 -12.55 -4.92
C GLY A 32 20.63 -11.51 -4.57
N ARG A 33 20.47 -10.26 -5.02
CA ARG A 33 21.41 -9.15 -4.77
C ARG A 33 21.13 -8.44 -3.45
N MET A 34 19.94 -8.66 -2.88
CA MET A 34 19.50 -8.12 -1.60
C MET A 34 18.78 -9.25 -0.84
N LYS A 35 18.98 -9.33 0.47
CA LYS A 35 18.23 -10.23 1.33
C LYS A 35 16.87 -9.61 1.64
N PRO A 36 15.80 -10.41 1.71
CA PRO A 36 14.48 -9.90 2.09
C PRO A 36 14.45 -9.33 3.52
N THR A 37 15.40 -9.73 4.36
CA THR A 37 15.57 -9.27 5.75
C THR A 37 16.52 -8.08 5.89
N ASP A 38 17.01 -7.51 4.79
CA ASP A 38 17.89 -6.34 4.85
C ASP A 38 17.22 -5.16 5.55
N VAL A 39 17.96 -4.53 6.47
CA VAL A 39 17.46 -3.41 7.28
C VAL A 39 16.96 -2.24 6.42
N GLY A 40 17.66 -1.95 5.33
CA GLY A 40 17.26 -0.91 4.38
C GLY A 40 15.94 -1.22 3.66
N LEU A 41 15.73 -2.48 3.26
CA LEU A 41 14.49 -2.91 2.64
C LEU A 41 13.33 -2.86 3.64
N ARG A 42 13.58 -3.29 4.88
CA ARG A 42 12.60 -3.22 5.95
C ARG A 42 12.19 -1.78 6.22
N ALA A 43 13.13 -0.86 6.36
CA ALA A 43 12.85 0.56 6.58
C ALA A 43 12.00 1.18 5.44
N VAL A 44 12.31 0.86 4.18
CA VAL A 44 11.52 1.32 3.03
C VAL A 44 10.11 0.73 3.05
N THR A 45 9.99 -0.55 3.39
CA THR A 45 8.69 -1.24 3.46
C THR A 45 7.82 -0.66 4.57
N GLU A 46 8.38 -0.40 5.75
CA GLU A 46 7.66 0.27 6.86
C GLU A 46 7.21 1.67 6.48
N SER A 47 8.08 2.45 5.82
CA SER A 47 7.75 3.78 5.34
C SER A 47 6.63 3.73 4.29
N TRP A 48 6.66 2.75 3.39
CA TRP A 48 5.62 2.54 2.39
C TRP A 48 4.26 2.20 3.01
N LEU A 49 4.23 1.32 4.04
CA LEU A 49 2.99 1.02 4.78
C LEU A 49 2.37 2.28 5.37
N GLY A 50 3.17 3.12 6.03
CA GLY A 50 2.69 4.39 6.60
C GLY A 50 2.24 5.41 5.54
N THR A 51 2.93 5.49 4.40
CA THR A 51 2.48 6.32 3.26
C THR A 51 1.14 5.82 2.70
N TYR A 52 0.95 4.50 2.65
CA TYR A 52 -0.29 3.89 2.18
C TYR A 52 -1.47 4.24 3.09
N GLU A 53 -1.30 4.12 4.41
CA GLU A 53 -2.34 4.48 5.37
C GLU A 53 -2.72 5.96 5.25
N LYS A 54 -1.74 6.86 5.08
CA LYS A 54 -2.00 8.29 4.85
C LYS A 54 -2.72 8.55 3.53
N ALA A 55 -2.38 7.82 2.47
CA ALA A 55 -3.05 7.93 1.18
C ALA A 55 -4.52 7.48 1.28
N LEU A 56 -4.80 6.41 2.03
CA LEU A 56 -6.17 5.95 2.29
C LEU A 56 -6.98 6.90 3.18
N ALA A 57 -6.32 7.63 4.08
CA ALA A 57 -6.95 8.66 4.91
C ALA A 57 -7.19 9.99 4.15
N THR A 58 -6.92 10.05 2.84
CA THR A 58 -7.20 11.25 2.03
C THR A 58 -8.71 11.44 1.88
N ASP A 59 -9.17 12.64 2.17
CA ASP A 59 -10.58 13.01 2.04
C ASP A 59 -11.04 12.98 0.57
N GLY A 60 -12.31 12.66 0.35
CA GLY A 60 -12.92 12.59 -0.97
C GLY A 60 -12.61 11.32 -1.77
N LEU A 61 -12.23 10.22 -1.10
CA LEU A 61 -12.13 8.89 -1.72
C LEU A 61 -13.46 8.14 -1.63
N THR A 62 -14.10 7.91 -2.77
CA THR A 62 -15.30 7.09 -2.88
C THR A 62 -15.00 5.59 -2.80
N GLN A 63 -16.03 4.78 -2.57
CA GLN A 63 -15.93 3.31 -2.59
C GLN A 63 -15.23 2.74 -3.84
N PRO A 64 -15.58 3.13 -5.10
CA PRO A 64 -14.85 2.65 -6.28
C PRO A 64 -13.40 3.13 -6.31
N GLY A 65 -13.11 4.34 -5.82
CA GLY A 65 -11.75 4.85 -5.64
C GLY A 65 -10.93 3.99 -4.68
N LEU A 66 -11.49 3.66 -3.51
CA LEU A 66 -10.87 2.78 -2.53
C LEU A 66 -10.59 1.39 -3.10
N ARG A 67 -11.52 0.78 -3.86
CA ARG A 67 -11.26 -0.54 -4.48
C ARG A 67 -10.04 -0.54 -5.41
N ARG A 68 -9.74 0.58 -6.09
CA ARG A 68 -8.53 0.73 -6.92
C ARG A 68 -7.25 0.85 -6.08
N LEU A 69 -7.39 1.35 -4.86
CA LEU A 69 -6.34 1.46 -3.83
C LEU A 69 -6.29 0.21 -2.94
N ASN A 70 -6.72 -0.96 -3.43
CA ASN A 70 -6.63 -2.19 -2.65
C ASN A 70 -5.15 -2.54 -2.35
N PRO A 71 -4.74 -2.62 -1.06
CA PRO A 71 -3.37 -2.96 -0.70
C PRO A 71 -3.07 -4.46 -0.83
N ALA A 72 -4.08 -5.34 -0.81
CA ALA A 72 -3.93 -6.79 -0.77
C ALA A 72 -2.97 -7.38 -1.81
N PRO A 73 -3.05 -7.04 -3.12
CA PRO A 73 -2.14 -7.63 -4.12
C PRO A 73 -0.68 -7.24 -3.87
N ARG A 74 -0.41 -6.03 -3.39
CA ARG A 74 0.96 -5.57 -3.11
C ARG A 74 1.52 -6.22 -1.85
N LEU A 75 0.69 -6.33 -0.80
CA LEU A 75 1.06 -7.02 0.43
C LEU A 75 1.38 -8.50 0.18
N ALA A 76 0.58 -9.18 -0.64
CA ALA A 76 0.82 -10.58 -1.00
C ALA A 76 2.21 -10.78 -1.64
N VAL A 77 2.62 -9.90 -2.55
CA VAL A 77 3.94 -9.96 -3.18
C VAL A 77 5.08 -9.72 -2.19
N LEU A 78 4.92 -8.79 -1.25
CA LEU A 78 5.94 -8.54 -0.21
C LEU A 78 6.06 -9.70 0.77
N ILE A 79 4.95 -10.37 1.09
CA ILE A 79 4.93 -11.55 1.95
C ILE A 79 5.56 -12.75 1.24
N ASP A 80 5.18 -13.00 -0.02
CA ASP A 80 5.74 -14.09 -0.85
C ASP A 80 7.26 -13.96 -1.00
N ALA A 81 7.76 -12.74 -1.19
CA ALA A 81 9.19 -12.48 -1.26
C ALA A 81 9.91 -12.54 0.10
N GLY A 82 9.19 -12.78 1.20
CA GLY A 82 9.74 -12.87 2.56
C GLY A 82 10.13 -11.51 3.17
N VAL A 83 9.73 -10.39 2.55
CA VAL A 83 10.03 -9.04 3.04
C VAL A 83 9.14 -8.69 4.23
N LEU A 84 7.88 -9.10 4.17
CA LEU A 84 6.91 -9.01 5.26
C LEU A 84 6.47 -10.40 5.67
N THR A 85 5.92 -10.51 6.87
CA THR A 85 5.19 -11.69 7.32
C THR A 85 3.70 -11.37 7.37
N ASP A 86 2.83 -12.38 7.26
CA ASP A 86 1.38 -12.14 7.39
C ASP A 86 0.99 -11.63 8.79
N ASP A 87 1.74 -12.04 9.82
CA ASP A 87 1.59 -11.59 11.22
C ASP A 87 2.14 -10.17 11.47
N HIS A 88 2.73 -9.53 10.46
CA HIS A 88 3.34 -8.21 10.63
C HIS A 88 2.28 -7.17 11.02
N GLN A 89 2.49 -6.46 12.13
CA GLN A 89 1.52 -5.50 12.67
C GLN A 89 1.08 -4.45 11.63
N GLY A 90 2.01 -3.92 10.83
CA GLY A 90 1.69 -2.96 9.78
C GLY A 90 0.82 -3.53 8.65
N VAL A 91 0.94 -4.83 8.36
CA VAL A 91 0.08 -5.54 7.39
C VAL A 91 -1.34 -5.63 7.94
N ALA A 92 -1.48 -6.05 9.21
CA ALA A 92 -2.77 -6.15 9.88
C ALA A 92 -3.46 -4.78 10.01
N SER A 93 -2.71 -3.75 10.42
CA SER A 93 -3.22 -2.37 10.52
C SER A 93 -3.74 -1.85 9.18
N LEU A 94 -2.93 -1.97 8.13
CA LEU A 94 -3.32 -1.49 6.79
C LEU A 94 -4.54 -2.22 6.24
N LYS A 95 -4.62 -3.55 6.40
CA LYS A 95 -5.80 -4.35 6.01
C LYS A 95 -7.05 -3.87 6.77
N ALA A 96 -6.94 -3.66 8.07
CA ALA A 96 -8.05 -3.20 8.92
C ALA A 96 -8.51 -1.78 8.56
N SER A 97 -7.57 -0.84 8.37
CA SER A 97 -7.83 0.53 7.95
C SER A 97 -8.56 0.57 6.60
N PHE A 98 -8.08 -0.20 5.62
CA PHE A 98 -8.73 -0.31 4.32
C PHE A 98 -10.16 -0.83 4.42
N ASN A 99 -10.38 -1.93 5.15
CA ASN A 99 -11.70 -2.53 5.29
C ASN A 99 -12.70 -1.60 6.00
N ARG A 100 -12.23 -0.87 7.03
CA ARG A 100 -13.04 0.15 7.72
C ARG A 100 -13.50 1.24 6.76
N LEU A 101 -12.57 1.81 5.99
CA LEU A 101 -12.87 2.87 5.02
C LEU A 101 -13.82 2.38 3.93
N LEU A 102 -13.59 1.18 3.40
CA LEU A 102 -14.46 0.58 2.39
C LEU A 102 -15.89 0.34 2.90
N SER A 103 -16.03 -0.06 4.16
CA SER A 103 -17.34 -0.26 4.80
C SER A 103 -18.07 1.06 5.04
N HIS A 104 -17.34 2.11 5.42
CA HIS A 104 -17.89 3.44 5.62
C HIS A 104 -18.37 4.07 4.30
N ALA A 105 -17.53 4.02 3.26
CA ALA A 105 -17.84 4.58 1.94
C ALA A 105 -18.94 3.80 1.18
N GLY A 106 -19.29 2.58 1.61
CA GLY A 106 -20.42 1.81 1.08
C GLY A 106 -21.73 2.05 1.81
N SER A 107 -21.73 2.86 2.87
CA SER A 107 -22.91 3.22 3.66
C SER A 107 -23.48 4.62 3.30
N GLU A 108 -22.85 5.29 2.34
CA GLU A 108 -23.26 6.61 1.80
C GLU A 108 -24.13 6.49 0.55
#